data_AF-B5VFT9-F1
#
_entry.id   AF-B5VFT9-F1
#
_cell.length_a   1.000
_cell.length_b   1.000
_cell.length_c   1.000
_cell.angle_alpha   90.00
_cell.angle_beta   90.00
_cell.angle_gamma   90.00
#
_symmetry.space_group_name_H-M   'P 1'
#
loop_
_entity.id
_entity.type
_entity.pdbx_description
1 polymer ?
#
loop_
_entity_poly.entity_id
_entity_poly.type
_entity_poly.pdbx_seq_one_letter_code
_entity_poly.pdbx_strand_id
1 'polypeptide(L)'
;SNEKLNVIEACFNLSKNGTIEDIMNNLRQYEGSAEGKAFAQEIKTKLLTKSPSSLQIALRLVQENSRDHIESAIKRDLYTAANMCMNQDSLVEFSEATKHKLIDKQRVPYPWTKKEQLFVSQLTSITSPKPSLPMSLLRNTSNVTWTQYPYHSKYQLPTEQEIAAYIEKRTNDDTGAKVTEREVLNHFANVIPSRRGKLGIQSLCKIVCERKCEEVNDGLRWK
;
A
#
# COMPACT_ATOMS: atom_id res chain seq x y z
N SER A 1 -13.88 -2.79 -9.74
CA SER A 1 -13.53 -3.04 -11.15
C SER A 1 -12.07 -3.42 -11.23
N ASN A 2 -11.73 -4.39 -12.09
CA ASN A 2 -10.35 -4.84 -12.33
C ASN A 2 -9.46 -3.70 -12.84
N GLU A 3 -10.03 -2.78 -13.61
CA GLU A 3 -9.32 -1.63 -14.17
C GLU A 3 -8.77 -0.70 -13.08
N LYS A 4 -9.54 -0.46 -12.02
CA LYS A 4 -9.08 0.40 -10.91
C LYS A 4 -7.92 -0.24 -10.15
N LEU A 5 -7.91 -1.56 -10.01
CA LEU A 5 -6.80 -2.29 -9.38
C LEU A 5 -5.54 -2.23 -10.27
N ASN A 6 -5.72 -2.36 -11.60
CA ASN A 6 -4.60 -2.22 -12.56
C ASN A 6 -3.96 -0.82 -12.46
N VAL A 7 -4.76 0.24 -12.33
CA VAL A 7 -4.25 1.60 -12.09
C VAL A 7 -3.45 1.67 -10.78
N ILE A 8 -3.98 1.10 -9.69
CA ILE A 8 -3.30 1.15 -8.38
C ILE A 8 -1.93 0.46 -8.46
N GLU A 9 -1.88 -0.75 -9.01
CA GLU A 9 -0.62 -1.51 -9.10
C GLU A 9 0.39 -0.89 -10.06
N ALA A 10 -0.06 -0.29 -11.16
CA ALA A 10 0.80 0.37 -12.12
C ALA A 10 1.36 1.69 -11.56
N CYS A 11 0.50 2.53 -11.00
CA CYS A 11 0.87 3.90 -10.61
C CYS A 11 1.48 4.00 -9.20
N PHE A 12 1.11 3.12 -8.26
CA PHE A 12 1.56 3.13 -6.87
C PHE A 12 2.57 2.02 -6.56
N ASN A 13 3.32 1.56 -7.55
CA ASN A 13 4.35 0.56 -7.35
C ASN A 13 5.55 1.13 -6.56
N LEU A 14 5.56 0.95 -5.25
CA LEU A 14 6.55 1.55 -4.33
C LEU A 14 7.97 0.98 -4.47
N SER A 15 8.13 -0.20 -5.08
CA SER A 15 9.46 -0.79 -5.30
C SER A 15 10.13 -0.26 -6.58
N LYS A 16 9.34 0.26 -7.53
CA LYS A 16 9.83 0.89 -8.77
C LYS A 16 9.78 2.42 -8.73
N ASN A 17 8.79 3.00 -8.05
CA ASN A 17 8.56 4.44 -7.95
C ASN A 17 9.06 4.95 -6.60
N GLY A 18 10.04 5.86 -6.63
CA GLY A 18 10.70 6.34 -5.42
C GLY A 18 10.02 7.56 -4.79
N THR A 19 9.23 8.29 -5.55
CA THR A 19 8.76 9.64 -5.18
C THR A 19 7.27 9.89 -5.48
N ILE A 20 6.72 10.96 -4.90
CA ILE A 20 5.36 11.42 -5.21
C ILE A 20 5.28 11.95 -6.64
N GLU A 21 6.34 12.59 -7.14
CA GLU A 21 6.41 13.04 -8.53
C GLU A 21 6.25 11.87 -9.51
N ASP A 22 6.92 10.74 -9.26
CA ASP A 22 6.79 9.53 -10.07
C ASP A 22 5.35 9.03 -10.09
N ILE A 23 4.69 8.94 -8.92
CA ILE A 23 3.28 8.53 -8.81
C ILE A 23 2.38 9.49 -9.61
N MET A 24 2.60 10.80 -9.49
CA MET A 24 1.81 11.81 -10.21
C MET A 24 2.03 11.77 -11.73
N ASN A 25 3.23 11.43 -12.18
CA ASN A 25 3.56 11.23 -13.59
C ASN A 25 2.93 9.95 -14.12
N ASN A 26 3.03 8.84 -13.38
CA ASN A 26 2.41 7.57 -13.76
C ASN A 26 0.89 7.68 -13.85
N LEU A 27 0.23 8.40 -12.94
CA LEU A 27 -1.21 8.67 -13.02
C LEU A 27 -1.58 9.52 -14.24
N ARG A 28 -0.71 10.48 -14.62
CA ARG A 28 -0.92 11.35 -15.79
C ARG A 28 -0.76 10.57 -17.10
N GLN A 29 0.21 9.67 -17.16
CA GLN A 29 0.61 8.92 -18.35
C GLN A 29 0.00 7.52 -18.38
N TYR A 30 -1.03 7.25 -17.56
CA TYR A 30 -1.63 5.92 -17.51
C TYR A 30 -2.28 5.55 -18.85
N GLU A 31 -1.73 4.54 -19.52
CA GLU A 31 -2.21 4.02 -20.79
C GLU A 31 -2.95 2.70 -20.56
N GLY A 32 -4.23 2.79 -20.18
CA GLY A 32 -5.12 1.64 -20.04
C GLY A 32 -6.51 1.90 -20.63
N SER A 33 -7.52 1.17 -20.14
CA SER A 33 -8.91 1.36 -20.54
C SER A 33 -9.42 2.78 -20.26
N ALA A 34 -10.56 3.15 -20.88
CA ALA A 34 -11.22 4.43 -20.61
C ALA A 34 -11.62 4.57 -19.13
N GLU A 35 -12.09 3.48 -18.49
CA GLU A 35 -12.40 3.48 -17.04
C GLU A 35 -11.13 3.73 -16.21
N GLY A 36 -10.04 3.03 -16.53
CA GLY A 36 -8.76 3.19 -15.83
C GLY A 36 -8.20 4.60 -15.95
N LYS A 37 -8.25 5.21 -17.15
CA LYS A 37 -7.83 6.60 -17.39
C LYS A 37 -8.66 7.61 -16.59
N ALA A 38 -9.99 7.44 -16.57
CA ALA A 38 -10.87 8.30 -15.80
C ALA A 38 -10.57 8.21 -14.29
N PHE A 39 -10.36 6.99 -13.79
CA PHE A 39 -9.99 6.75 -12.40
C PHE A 39 -8.60 7.32 -12.05
N ALA A 40 -7.59 7.14 -12.89
CA ALA A 40 -6.26 7.69 -12.68
C ALA A 40 -6.28 9.23 -12.57
N GLN A 41 -7.06 9.88 -13.45
CA GLN A 41 -7.23 11.33 -13.45
C GLN A 41 -8.03 11.83 -12.23
N GLU A 42 -9.04 11.08 -11.78
CA GLU A 42 -9.78 11.35 -10.54
C GLU A 42 -8.82 11.32 -9.34
N ILE A 43 -8.03 10.25 -9.21
CA ILE A 43 -7.08 10.07 -8.11
C ILE A 43 -5.99 11.15 -8.12
N LYS A 44 -5.44 11.48 -9.29
CA LYS A 44 -4.49 12.58 -9.44
C LYS A 44 -5.08 13.90 -8.95
N THR A 45 -6.30 14.24 -9.38
CA THR A 45 -7.00 15.45 -8.94
C THR A 45 -7.18 15.44 -7.41
N LYS A 46 -7.54 14.28 -6.83
CA LYS A 46 -7.69 14.13 -5.39
C LYS A 46 -6.37 14.34 -4.64
N LEU A 47 -5.26 13.80 -5.13
CA LEU A 47 -3.94 13.99 -4.52
C LEU A 47 -3.48 15.45 -4.55
N LEU A 48 -3.76 16.19 -5.63
CA LEU A 48 -3.44 17.63 -5.73
C LEU A 48 -4.14 18.51 -4.67
N THR A 49 -5.22 18.02 -4.05
CA THR A 49 -5.91 18.75 -2.97
C THR A 49 -5.28 18.52 -1.59
N LYS A 50 -4.28 17.63 -1.47
CA LYS A 50 -3.68 17.22 -0.21
C LYS A 50 -2.36 17.96 0.02
N SER A 51 -1.88 17.94 1.26
CA SER A 51 -0.57 18.51 1.62
C SER A 51 0.55 17.78 0.88
N PRO A 52 1.36 18.49 0.07
CA PRO A 52 2.52 17.90 -0.60
C PRO A 52 3.53 17.30 0.38
N SER A 53 3.80 17.97 1.50
CA SER A 53 4.66 17.45 2.56
C SER A 53 4.11 16.14 3.15
N SER A 54 2.82 16.09 3.49
CA SER A 54 2.22 14.88 4.06
C SER A 54 2.22 13.70 3.09
N LEU A 55 2.04 13.93 1.78
CA LEU A 55 2.14 12.87 0.77
C LEU A 55 3.55 12.26 0.74
N GLN A 56 4.58 13.10 0.74
CA GLN A 56 5.98 12.64 0.75
C GLN A 56 6.34 11.90 2.04
N ILE A 57 5.91 12.42 3.19
CA ILE A 57 6.10 11.76 4.50
C ILE A 57 5.39 10.40 4.53
N ALA A 58 4.13 10.34 4.07
CA ALA A 58 3.37 9.09 4.05
C ALA A 58 4.03 8.03 3.15
N LEU A 59 4.49 8.42 1.97
CA LEU A 59 5.24 7.54 1.07
C LEU A 59 6.49 6.99 1.75
N ARG A 60 7.27 7.86 2.39
CA ARG A 60 8.49 7.49 3.12
C ARG A 60 8.20 6.50 4.24
N LEU A 61 7.17 6.77 5.06
CA LEU A 61 6.78 5.88 6.15
C LEU A 61 6.37 4.50 5.64
N VAL A 62 5.59 4.41 4.56
CA VAL A 62 5.21 3.10 3.99
C VAL A 62 6.44 2.34 3.48
N GLN A 63 7.36 3.03 2.80
CA GLN A 63 8.60 2.42 2.30
C GLN A 63 9.51 1.89 3.43
N GLU A 64 9.63 2.63 4.54
CA GLU A 64 10.45 2.21 5.68
C GLU A 64 9.75 1.16 6.55
N ASN A 65 8.50 1.41 6.96
CA ASN A 65 7.76 0.55 7.87
C ASN A 65 7.45 -0.82 7.27
N SER A 66 7.32 -0.93 5.92
CA SER A 66 7.11 -2.23 5.26
C SER A 66 8.30 -3.18 5.35
N ARG A 67 9.48 -2.69 5.74
CA ARG A 67 10.73 -3.48 5.86
C ARG A 67 11.14 -3.69 7.31
N ASP A 68 10.38 -3.15 8.25
CA ASP A 68 10.73 -3.09 9.67
C ASP A 68 9.82 -3.99 10.51
N HIS A 69 10.16 -4.18 11.78
CA HIS A 69 9.26 -4.83 12.73
C HIS A 69 8.28 -3.82 13.35
N ILE A 70 7.17 -4.35 13.86
CA ILE A 70 6.04 -3.54 14.37
C ILE A 70 6.44 -2.47 15.38
N GLU A 71 7.31 -2.79 16.34
CA GLU A 71 7.75 -1.82 17.35
C GLU A 71 8.51 -0.63 16.73
N SER A 72 9.42 -0.88 15.79
CA SER A 72 10.19 0.18 15.14
C SER A 72 9.32 1.02 14.21
N ALA A 73 8.37 0.40 13.50
CA ALA A 73 7.37 1.12 12.71
C ALA A 73 6.53 2.07 13.59
N ILE A 74 6.03 1.60 14.74
CA ILE A 74 5.25 2.42 15.67
C ILE A 74 6.12 3.53 16.30
N LYS A 75 7.39 3.25 16.64
CA LYS A 75 8.33 4.30 17.12
C LYS A 75 8.50 5.41 16.09
N ARG A 76 8.71 5.04 14.82
CA ARG A 76 8.86 5.99 13.72
C ARG A 76 7.59 6.82 13.52
N ASP A 77 6.42 6.20 13.59
CA ASP A 77 5.13 6.90 13.51
C ASP A 77 4.96 7.89 14.67
N LEU A 78 5.35 7.51 15.90
CA LEU A 78 5.34 8.39 17.07
C LEU A 78 6.25 9.61 16.86
N TYR A 79 7.49 9.40 16.44
CA TYR A 79 8.44 10.50 16.17
C TYR A 79 7.91 11.43 15.09
N THR A 80 7.40 10.85 14.00
CA THR A 80 6.83 11.60 12.88
C THR A 80 5.65 12.45 13.31
N ALA A 81 4.69 11.88 14.04
CA ALA A 81 3.52 12.59 14.52
C ALA A 81 3.90 13.77 15.42
N ALA A 82 4.81 13.56 16.37
CA ALA A 82 5.25 14.60 17.27
C ALA A 82 6.04 15.71 16.56
N ASN A 83 6.93 15.34 15.63
CA ASN A 83 7.68 16.30 14.81
C ASN A 83 6.75 17.11 13.90
N MET A 84 5.67 16.51 13.38
CA MET A 84 4.65 17.23 12.59
C MET A 84 3.82 18.20 13.44
N CYS A 85 3.51 17.83 14.68
CA CYS A 85 2.78 18.71 15.61
C CYS A 85 3.63 19.90 16.07
N MET A 86 4.91 19.67 16.37
CA MET A 86 5.83 20.72 16.83
C MET A 86 6.35 21.57 15.68
N ASN A 87 6.55 20.97 14.51
CA ASN A 87 6.92 21.62 13.25
C ASN A 87 8.04 22.68 13.36
N GLN A 88 9.09 22.37 14.14
CA GLN A 88 10.20 23.31 14.41
C GLN A 88 10.87 23.82 13.12
N ASP A 89 10.90 23.00 12.08
CA ASP A 89 11.56 23.30 10.81
C ASP A 89 10.63 23.98 9.78
N SER A 90 9.36 24.26 10.15
CA SER A 90 8.34 24.84 9.25
C SER A 90 8.17 24.09 7.92
N LEU A 91 8.25 22.75 7.96
CA LEU A 91 8.17 21.87 6.78
C LEU A 91 6.76 21.34 6.52
N VAL A 92 5.89 21.37 7.53
CA VAL A 92 4.49 20.94 7.44
C VAL A 92 3.55 22.05 7.87
N GLU A 93 2.25 21.87 7.68
CA GLU A 93 1.20 22.85 8.03
C GLU A 93 0.07 22.17 8.83
N PHE A 94 0.42 21.20 9.69
CA PHE A 94 -0.55 20.37 10.38
C PHE A 94 -1.47 21.19 11.30
N SER A 95 -0.89 22.05 12.13
CA SER A 95 -1.63 22.85 13.11
C SER A 95 -2.56 23.86 12.45
N GLU A 96 -2.08 24.54 11.42
CA GLU A 96 -2.82 25.53 10.64
C GLU A 96 -3.97 24.89 9.86
N ALA A 97 -3.72 23.77 9.18
CA ALA A 97 -4.75 23.05 8.44
C ALA A 97 -5.80 22.44 9.38
N THR A 98 -5.39 21.95 10.54
CA THR A 98 -6.29 21.42 11.58
C THR A 98 -7.18 22.52 12.14
N LYS A 99 -6.59 23.69 12.48
CA LYS A 99 -7.34 24.86 12.92
C LYS A 99 -8.37 25.28 11.87
N HIS A 100 -7.93 25.49 10.64
CA HIS A 100 -8.80 25.89 9.53
C HIS A 100 -10.01 24.94 9.36
N LYS A 101 -9.78 23.63 9.41
CA LYS A 101 -10.83 22.65 9.14
C LYS A 101 -11.73 22.33 10.33
N LEU A 102 -11.16 22.19 11.52
CA LEU A 102 -11.87 21.66 12.70
C LEU A 102 -12.26 22.75 13.71
N ILE A 103 -11.43 23.77 13.87
CA ILE A 103 -11.67 24.86 14.82
C ILE A 103 -12.49 25.97 14.14
N ASP A 104 -11.97 26.51 13.04
CA ASP A 104 -12.61 27.58 12.28
C ASP A 104 -13.74 27.04 11.37
N LYS A 105 -13.82 25.71 11.22
CA LYS A 105 -14.87 24.99 10.47
C LYS A 105 -15.06 25.50 9.05
N GLN A 106 -13.96 25.93 8.41
CA GLN A 106 -14.00 26.42 7.04
C GLN A 106 -14.39 25.28 6.09
N ARG A 107 -15.41 25.54 5.25
CA ARG A 107 -15.92 24.55 4.28
C ARG A 107 -15.05 24.45 3.03
N VAL A 108 -14.24 25.47 2.77
CA VAL A 108 -13.30 25.50 1.64
C VAL A 108 -12.06 24.62 1.89
N PRO A 109 -11.33 24.21 0.84
CA PRO A 109 -10.04 23.55 0.99
C PRO A 109 -9.01 24.45 1.69
N TYR A 110 -8.13 23.86 2.50
CA TYR A 110 -7.02 24.61 3.10
C TYR A 110 -6.01 25.03 2.01
N PRO A 111 -5.59 26.30 1.95
CA PRO A 111 -4.65 26.79 0.94
C PRO A 111 -3.21 26.42 1.29
N TRP A 112 -2.80 25.19 0.98
CA TRP A 112 -1.43 24.70 1.22
C TRP A 112 -0.37 25.67 0.67
N THR A 113 0.53 26.12 1.54
CA THR A 113 1.63 27.02 1.17
C THR A 113 2.93 26.26 0.93
N LYS A 114 3.12 25.12 1.60
CA LYS A 114 4.31 24.26 1.46
C LYS A 114 4.12 23.32 0.26
N LYS A 115 4.52 23.80 -0.92
CA LYS A 115 4.39 23.09 -2.20
C LYS A 115 5.67 22.44 -2.72
N GLU A 116 6.79 22.76 -2.10
CA GLU A 116 8.11 22.31 -2.52
C GLU A 116 8.33 20.83 -2.20
N GLN A 117 9.15 20.18 -3.01
CA GLN A 117 9.63 18.83 -2.74
C GLN A 117 10.61 18.89 -1.56
N LEU A 118 10.44 17.99 -0.60
CA LEU A 118 11.31 17.89 0.56
C LEU A 118 12.59 17.13 0.20
N PHE A 119 13.73 17.67 0.61
CA PHE A 119 14.99 16.94 0.52
C PHE A 119 14.98 15.71 1.43
N VAL A 120 15.80 14.71 1.12
CA VAL A 120 15.95 13.49 1.93
C VAL A 120 16.32 13.83 3.39
N SER A 121 17.15 14.84 3.60
CA SER A 121 17.53 15.32 4.94
C SER A 121 16.34 15.90 5.72
N GLN A 122 15.45 16.63 5.05
CA GLN A 122 14.23 17.18 5.64
C GLN A 122 13.24 16.08 5.99
N LEU A 123 13.03 15.10 5.10
CA LEU A 123 12.21 13.93 5.38
C LEU A 123 12.75 13.14 6.58
N THR A 124 14.07 12.93 6.61
CA THR A 124 14.73 12.22 7.73
C THR A 124 14.58 12.99 9.04
N SER A 125 14.71 14.32 9.03
CA SER A 125 14.48 15.17 10.22
C SER A 125 13.06 15.00 10.77
N ILE A 126 12.07 14.84 9.89
CA ILE A 126 10.67 14.65 10.29
C ILE A 126 10.44 13.23 10.83
N THR A 127 11.02 12.19 10.23
CA THR A 127 10.72 10.79 10.61
C THR A 127 11.63 10.21 11.68
N SER A 128 12.68 10.93 12.09
CA SER A 128 13.68 10.47 13.07
C SER A 128 13.47 11.09 14.46
N PRO A 129 13.95 10.42 15.52
CA PRO A 129 13.92 11.01 16.87
C PRO A 129 14.77 12.28 16.94
N LYS A 130 14.27 13.30 17.65
CA LYS A 130 15.00 14.55 17.91
C LYS A 130 15.40 14.62 19.39
N PRO A 131 16.67 14.97 19.72
CA PRO A 131 17.08 15.14 21.11
C PRO A 131 16.28 16.22 21.86
N SER A 132 15.75 17.22 21.14
CA SER A 132 14.91 18.28 21.68
C SER A 132 13.52 17.81 22.11
N LEU A 133 13.08 16.62 21.70
CA LEU A 133 11.77 16.05 22.01
C LEU A 133 11.93 14.58 22.39
N PRO A 134 12.42 14.28 23.60
CA PRO A 134 12.64 12.91 24.04
C PRO A 134 11.30 12.18 24.15
N MET A 135 11.15 11.12 23.36
CA MET A 135 9.93 10.29 23.32
C MET A 135 10.31 8.82 23.26
N SER A 136 9.49 8.00 23.91
CA SER A 136 9.60 6.56 23.86
C SER A 136 8.22 5.94 23.88
N LEU A 137 8.10 4.74 23.31
CA LEU A 137 6.91 3.93 23.51
C LEU A 137 6.81 3.52 24.98
N LEU A 138 5.58 3.30 25.44
CA LEU A 138 5.36 2.59 26.68
C LEU A 138 6.03 1.22 26.61
N ARG A 139 6.67 0.82 27.71
CA ARG A 139 7.42 -0.44 27.77
C ARG A 139 6.50 -1.60 27.41
N ASN A 140 6.83 -2.28 26.33
CA ASN A 140 6.19 -3.54 25.98
C ASN A 140 6.81 -4.66 26.83
N THR A 141 6.01 -5.32 27.67
CA THR A 141 6.47 -6.45 28.49
C THR A 141 6.56 -7.76 27.71
N SER A 142 5.97 -7.81 26.51
CA SER A 142 5.90 -9.00 25.66
C SER A 142 6.98 -9.05 24.57
N ASN A 143 7.90 -8.06 24.50
CA ASN A 143 9.00 -7.99 23.53
C ASN A 143 8.57 -8.33 22.09
N VAL A 144 7.52 -7.69 21.60
CA VAL A 144 6.90 -8.00 20.32
C VAL A 144 7.71 -7.40 19.16
N THR A 145 8.46 -8.23 18.44
CA THR A 145 9.31 -7.85 17.30
C THR A 145 8.88 -8.52 15.99
N TRP A 146 7.58 -8.64 15.77
CA TRP A 146 7.05 -9.25 14.55
C TRP A 146 7.31 -8.38 13.33
N THR A 147 7.99 -8.94 12.33
CA THR A 147 8.08 -8.40 10.96
C THR A 147 6.85 -8.77 10.13
N GLN A 148 6.16 -9.85 10.51
CA GLN A 148 4.92 -10.33 9.92
C GLN A 148 3.95 -10.69 11.03
N TYR A 149 2.68 -10.33 10.89
CA TYR A 149 1.67 -10.65 11.91
C TYR A 149 1.60 -12.18 12.14
N PRO A 150 1.61 -12.69 13.38
CA PRO A 150 1.84 -14.12 13.63
C PRO A 150 0.65 -15.03 13.28
N TYR A 151 -0.59 -14.54 13.37
CA TYR A 151 -1.79 -15.40 13.29
C TYR A 151 -2.77 -15.01 12.17
N HIS A 152 -2.46 -13.99 11.37
CA HIS A 152 -3.41 -13.40 10.43
C HIS A 152 -3.72 -14.33 9.23
N SER A 153 -2.75 -15.13 8.79
CA SER A 153 -2.84 -15.93 7.56
C SER A 153 -3.99 -16.95 7.57
N LYS A 154 -4.38 -17.42 8.77
CA LYS A 154 -5.53 -18.31 9.00
C LYS A 154 -6.87 -17.63 8.71
N TYR A 155 -6.94 -16.31 8.88
CA TYR A 155 -8.18 -15.53 8.77
C TYR A 155 -8.22 -14.66 7.53
N GLN A 156 -7.19 -14.69 6.68
CA GLN A 156 -7.18 -13.94 5.42
C GLN A 156 -7.66 -14.78 4.24
N LEU A 157 -8.06 -14.09 3.18
CA LEU A 157 -8.21 -14.70 1.86
C LEU A 157 -6.82 -15.00 1.29
N PRO A 158 -6.70 -15.88 0.29
CA PRO A 158 -5.40 -16.14 -0.33
C PRO A 158 -4.77 -14.88 -0.90
N THR A 159 -3.46 -14.72 -0.73
CA THR A 159 -2.72 -13.63 -1.35
C THR A 159 -2.45 -13.94 -2.81
N GLU A 160 -2.21 -12.90 -3.63
CA GLU A 160 -1.81 -13.09 -5.02
C GLU A 160 -0.54 -13.94 -5.13
N GLN A 161 0.41 -13.77 -4.19
CA GLN A 161 1.64 -14.55 -4.15
C GLN A 161 1.40 -16.04 -3.86
N GLU A 162 0.47 -16.37 -2.96
CA GLU A 162 0.09 -17.77 -2.71
C GLU A 162 -0.54 -18.41 -3.95
N ILE A 163 -1.38 -17.66 -4.67
CA ILE A 163 -2.02 -18.13 -5.91
C ILE A 163 -0.96 -18.32 -7.00
N ALA A 164 -0.07 -17.35 -7.19
CA ALA A 164 1.04 -17.44 -8.15
C ALA A 164 1.91 -18.67 -7.88
N ALA A 165 2.35 -18.85 -6.63
CA ALA A 165 3.19 -19.98 -6.23
C ALA A 165 2.49 -21.34 -6.46
N TYR A 166 1.17 -21.42 -6.27
CA TYR A 166 0.41 -22.63 -6.58
C TYR A 166 0.42 -22.94 -8.09
N ILE A 167 0.15 -21.92 -8.92
CA ILE A 167 0.10 -22.07 -10.38
C ILE A 167 1.49 -22.43 -10.92
N GLU A 168 2.52 -21.68 -10.56
CA GLU A 168 3.90 -21.92 -11.00
C GLU A 168 4.41 -23.30 -10.61
N LYS A 169 4.17 -23.73 -9.36
CA LYS A 169 4.58 -25.06 -8.90
C LYS A 169 3.97 -26.17 -9.75
N ARG A 170 2.68 -26.07 -10.04
CA ARG A 170 1.96 -27.08 -10.81
C ARG A 170 2.28 -27.06 -12.29
N THR A 171 2.53 -25.88 -12.86
CA THR A 171 2.98 -25.75 -14.26
C THR A 171 4.36 -26.38 -14.48
N ASN A 172 5.21 -26.40 -13.44
CA ASN A 172 6.53 -27.01 -13.47
C ASN A 172 6.56 -28.48 -13.02
N ASP A 173 5.41 -29.08 -12.64
CA ASP A 173 5.35 -30.50 -12.30
C ASP A 173 5.39 -31.35 -13.59
N ASP A 174 6.34 -32.29 -13.68
CA ASP A 174 6.57 -33.21 -14.82
C ASP A 174 5.38 -34.15 -15.16
N THR A 175 4.27 -34.01 -14.45
CA THR A 175 3.05 -34.82 -14.65
C THR A 175 2.25 -34.42 -15.91
N GLY A 176 2.60 -33.31 -16.57
CA GLY A 176 1.91 -32.83 -17.78
C GLY A 176 0.47 -32.36 -17.54
N ALA A 177 0.03 -32.30 -16.29
CA ALA A 177 -1.31 -31.85 -15.92
C ALA A 177 -1.40 -30.31 -16.01
N LYS A 178 -2.28 -29.83 -16.89
CA LYS A 178 -2.52 -28.40 -17.08
C LYS A 178 -3.32 -27.83 -15.93
N VAL A 179 -2.82 -26.77 -15.31
CA VAL A 179 -3.53 -26.05 -14.24
C VAL A 179 -4.68 -25.25 -14.85
N THR A 180 -5.91 -25.50 -14.41
CA THR A 180 -7.07 -24.73 -14.87
C THR A 180 -7.56 -23.76 -13.79
N GLU A 181 -8.28 -22.70 -14.18
CA GLU A 181 -8.93 -21.78 -13.23
C GLU A 181 -9.77 -22.55 -12.21
N ARG A 182 -10.58 -23.50 -12.67
CA ARG A 182 -11.43 -24.33 -11.82
C ARG A 182 -10.62 -25.09 -10.77
N GLU A 183 -9.44 -25.57 -11.12
CA GLU A 183 -8.55 -26.26 -10.18
C GLU A 183 -8.02 -25.31 -9.11
N VAL A 184 -7.56 -24.12 -9.49
CA VAL A 184 -7.10 -23.08 -8.55
C VAL A 184 -8.22 -22.73 -7.57
N LEU A 185 -9.43 -22.48 -8.07
CA LEU A 185 -10.60 -22.15 -7.26
C LEU A 185 -10.92 -23.28 -6.28
N ASN A 186 -10.91 -24.53 -6.74
CA ASN A 186 -11.19 -25.69 -5.88
C ASN A 186 -10.10 -25.89 -4.82
N HIS A 187 -8.83 -25.70 -5.17
CA HIS A 187 -7.71 -25.83 -4.23
C HIS A 187 -7.87 -24.87 -3.04
N PHE A 188 -8.05 -23.57 -3.32
CA PHE A 188 -8.13 -22.57 -2.26
C PHE A 188 -9.46 -22.59 -1.50
N ALA A 189 -10.57 -22.97 -2.15
CA ALA A 189 -11.89 -22.98 -1.51
C ALA A 189 -12.17 -24.25 -0.69
N ASN A 190 -11.64 -25.41 -1.10
CA ASN A 190 -12.05 -26.71 -0.57
C ASN A 190 -10.90 -27.55 0.00
N VAL A 191 -9.70 -27.46 -0.58
CA VAL A 191 -8.57 -28.32 -0.17
C VAL A 191 -7.89 -27.79 1.10
N ILE A 192 -7.62 -26.49 1.17
CA ILE A 192 -6.90 -25.87 2.30
C ILE A 192 -7.79 -25.86 3.56
N PRO A 193 -7.42 -26.59 4.64
CA PRO A 193 -8.28 -26.74 5.82
C PRO A 193 -8.61 -25.42 6.53
N SER A 194 -7.66 -24.49 6.61
CA SER A 194 -7.85 -23.19 7.28
C SER A 194 -8.78 -22.25 6.53
N ARG A 195 -9.11 -22.55 5.27
CA ARG A 195 -9.85 -21.68 4.36
C ARG A 195 -11.10 -22.34 3.77
N ARG A 196 -11.34 -23.61 4.11
CA ARG A 196 -12.45 -24.41 3.57
C ARG A 196 -13.80 -23.74 3.83
N GLY A 197 -14.59 -23.57 2.77
CA GLY A 197 -15.95 -23.02 2.85
C GLY A 197 -16.03 -21.52 3.17
N LYS A 198 -14.90 -20.81 3.15
CA LYS A 198 -14.88 -19.38 3.42
C LYS A 198 -15.40 -18.58 2.23
N LEU A 199 -16.28 -17.63 2.52
CA LEU A 199 -16.89 -16.76 1.51
C LEU A 199 -15.85 -15.84 0.85
N GLY A 200 -16.01 -15.60 -0.45
CA GLY A 200 -15.19 -14.67 -1.23
C GLY A 200 -13.90 -15.24 -1.80
N ILE A 201 -13.46 -16.45 -1.41
CA ILE A 201 -12.26 -17.08 -1.98
C ILE A 201 -12.40 -17.28 -3.49
N GLN A 202 -13.50 -17.87 -3.94
CA GLN A 202 -13.72 -18.15 -5.36
C GLN A 202 -13.74 -16.85 -6.19
N SER A 203 -14.45 -15.83 -5.71
CA SER A 203 -14.49 -14.52 -6.37
C SER A 203 -13.11 -13.87 -6.45
N LEU A 204 -12.32 -13.93 -5.36
CA LEU A 204 -10.98 -13.38 -5.35
C LEU A 204 -10.05 -14.13 -6.31
N CYS A 205 -9.99 -15.46 -6.23
CA CYS A 205 -9.15 -16.27 -7.10
C CYS A 205 -9.50 -16.03 -8.58
N LYS A 206 -10.79 -15.94 -8.90
CA LYS A 206 -11.25 -15.61 -10.26
C LYS A 206 -10.73 -14.25 -10.72
N ILE A 207 -10.91 -13.19 -9.92
CA ILE A 207 -10.42 -11.84 -10.24
C ILE A 207 -8.89 -11.83 -10.43
N VAL A 208 -8.16 -12.57 -9.59
CA VAL A 208 -6.70 -12.67 -9.69
C VAL A 208 -6.31 -13.42 -10.97
N CYS A 209 -6.93 -14.55 -11.28
CA CYS A 209 -6.66 -15.31 -12.50
C CYS A 209 -6.94 -14.47 -13.76
N GLU A 210 -8.08 -13.79 -13.83
CA GLU A 210 -8.43 -12.91 -14.96
C GLU A 210 -7.39 -11.81 -15.21
N ARG A 211 -6.86 -11.22 -14.12
CA ARG A 211 -5.92 -10.10 -14.20
C ARG A 211 -4.46 -10.53 -14.40
N LYS A 212 -4.05 -11.59 -13.71
CA LYS A 212 -2.64 -11.98 -13.53
C LYS A 212 -2.24 -13.25 -14.26
N CYS A 213 -3.17 -13.95 -14.89
CA CYS A 213 -2.87 -15.15 -15.65
C CYS A 213 -3.16 -14.96 -17.14
N GLU A 214 -2.51 -15.77 -17.97
CA GLU A 214 -2.80 -16.00 -19.38
C GLU A 214 -3.07 -17.49 -19.61
N GLU A 215 -3.92 -17.78 -20.59
CA GLU A 215 -4.17 -19.14 -21.04
C GLU A 215 -3.11 -19.54 -22.08
N VAL A 216 -2.35 -20.59 -21.76
CA VAL A 216 -1.33 -21.17 -22.63
C VAL A 216 -1.59 -22.66 -22.73
N ASN A 217 -1.88 -23.14 -23.94
CA ASN A 217 -2.19 -24.54 -24.21
C ASN A 217 -3.28 -25.09 -23.27
N ASP A 218 -4.42 -24.41 -23.09
CA ASP A 218 -5.51 -24.79 -22.16
C ASP A 218 -5.14 -24.84 -20.65
N GLY A 219 -3.98 -24.29 -20.27
CA GLY A 219 -3.55 -24.14 -18.89
C GLY A 219 -3.32 -22.68 -18.51
N LEU A 220 -3.41 -22.35 -17.23
CA LEU A 220 -3.07 -21.04 -16.70
C LEU A 220 -1.57 -20.90 -16.48
N ARG A 221 -1.01 -19.79 -16.95
CA ARG A 221 0.35 -19.33 -16.62
C ARG A 221 0.28 -17.95 -15.98
N TRP A 222 1.10 -17.71 -14.97
CA TRP A 222 1.24 -16.39 -14.35
C TRP A 222 1.94 -15.41 -15.31
N LYS A 223 1.44 -14.17 -15.40
CA LYS A 223 1.98 -13.09 -16.23
C LYS A 223 3.08 -12.29 -15.53
#